data_AF-A0A9W9ERD3-F1
#
_entry.id   AF-A0A9W9ERD3-F1
#
_cell.length_a   1.000
_cell.length_b   1.000
_cell.length_c   1.000
_cell.angle_alpha   90.00
_cell.angle_beta   90.00
_cell.angle_gamma   90.00
#
_symmetry.space_group_name_H-M   'P 1'
#
loop_
_entity.id
_entity.type
_entity.pdbx_description
1 polymer ?
#
loop_
_entity_poly.entity_id
_entity_poly.type
_entity_poly.pdbx_seq_one_letter_code
_entity_poly.pdbx_strand_id
1 'polypeptide(L)'
;MAEPTLEGLPTELKILILFRVPDGDTLKSLVLASPGYHSSYLAARQGVLGCLVKRQYNGFLDIAEALTAIRSEGLHFTLQRENAISLLDQWRRRDELRELNQSSSNRLPEPAGLEEIIKLLHFHKILRFFLEDHSINAPRPPWIQPVQWEAQLPLCLSQSEKCRFLRALCRLQALTNIFGDSDGEPDGRFIIWQLPNTYESEDPRNYTMTCIFERRHIGYLISKAAVIAQEISDDLGQLSKSTSCEFFWDILPRDQRPPPCEIESEWDLVRFQQHFAGLAELGPEFLYGVLHMDRLSRRNTICTSTGHFWAGPFIGLRLEFSRADR
;
A
#
# COMPACT_ATOMS: atom_id res chain seq x y z
N MET A 1 43.32 18.07 28.21
CA MET A 1 43.17 16.85 27.40
C MET A 1 42.04 17.11 26.42
N ALA A 2 42.25 16.93 25.12
CA ALA A 2 41.16 17.10 24.15
C ALA A 2 40.11 16.02 24.42
N GLU A 3 38.85 16.41 24.62
CA GLU A 3 37.76 15.43 24.70
C GLU A 3 37.72 14.65 23.39
N PRO A 4 37.66 13.31 23.43
CA PRO A 4 37.50 12.50 22.23
C PRO A 4 36.13 12.82 21.64
N THR A 5 36.10 13.71 20.66
CA THR A 5 34.89 14.03 19.91
C THR A 5 34.70 12.99 18.81
N LEU A 6 33.45 12.67 18.51
CA LEU A 6 33.06 11.78 17.41
C LEU A 6 33.65 12.23 16.05
N GLU A 7 34.04 13.50 15.93
CA GLU A 7 34.71 14.04 14.75
C GLU A 7 36.16 13.58 14.58
N GLY A 8 36.88 13.32 15.68
CA GLY A 8 38.28 12.89 15.63
C GLY A 8 38.48 11.46 15.14
N LEU A 9 37.40 10.71 14.91
CA LEU A 9 37.49 9.33 14.41
C LEU A 9 37.96 9.30 12.95
N PRO A 10 38.87 8.37 12.59
CA PRO A 10 39.18 8.06 11.19
C PRO A 10 37.93 7.69 10.38
N THR A 11 37.94 8.02 9.09
CA THR A 11 36.84 7.76 8.15
C THR A 11 36.43 6.29 8.14
N GLU A 12 37.38 5.38 8.23
CA GLU A 12 37.16 3.93 8.24
C GLU A 12 36.36 3.51 9.47
N LEU A 13 36.64 4.08 10.64
CA LEU A 13 35.89 3.81 11.87
C LEU A 13 34.49 4.40 11.81
N LYS A 14 34.33 5.62 11.25
CA LYS A 14 33.02 6.23 11.02
C LYS A 14 32.17 5.34 10.10
N ILE A 15 32.75 4.84 9.00
CA ILE A 15 32.09 3.90 8.08
C ILE A 15 31.69 2.61 8.80
N LEU A 16 32.59 2.00 9.58
CA LEU A 16 32.28 0.77 10.34
C LEU A 16 31.13 0.98 11.33
N ILE A 17 31.09 2.13 12.01
CA ILE A 17 29.99 2.49 12.91
C ILE A 17 28.68 2.62 12.12
N LEU A 18 28.69 3.34 10.99
CA LEU A 18 27.52 3.47 10.12
C LEU A 18 27.01 2.11 9.63
N PHE A 19 27.92 1.19 9.29
CA PHE A 19 27.56 -0.17 8.95
C PHE A 19 26.94 -0.95 10.10
N ARG A 20 27.08 -0.57 11.38
CA ARG A 20 26.55 -1.31 12.54
C ARG A 20 25.23 -0.75 13.09
N VAL A 21 24.77 0.37 12.57
CA VAL A 21 23.51 1.00 12.99
C VAL A 21 22.32 0.05 12.81
N PRO A 22 21.41 -0.06 13.80
CA PRO A 22 20.28 -0.99 13.74
C PRO A 22 19.10 -0.47 12.91
N ASP A 23 18.86 0.84 12.89
CA ASP A 23 17.67 1.45 12.29
C ASP A 23 17.97 2.76 11.52
N GLY A 24 17.00 3.20 10.72
CA GLY A 24 17.15 4.39 9.87
C GLY A 24 17.18 5.72 10.63
N ASP A 25 16.50 5.82 11.78
CA ASP A 25 16.43 7.06 12.56
C ASP A 25 17.74 7.32 13.30
N THR A 26 18.35 6.27 13.84
CA THR A 26 19.71 6.33 14.39
C THR A 26 20.72 6.69 13.30
N LEU A 27 20.59 6.13 12.09
CA LEU A 27 21.46 6.46 10.97
C LEU A 27 21.33 7.94 10.60
N LYS A 28 20.10 8.43 10.48
CA LYS A 28 19.80 9.84 10.20
C LYS A 28 20.38 10.75 11.27
N SER A 29 20.21 10.40 12.54
CA SER A 29 20.71 11.18 13.68
C SER A 29 22.24 11.28 13.67
N LEU A 30 22.94 10.17 13.42
CA LEU A 30 24.41 10.15 13.32
C LEU A 30 24.92 10.99 12.14
N VAL A 31 24.26 10.88 10.98
CA VAL A 31 24.62 11.64 9.79
C VAL A 31 24.41 13.14 9.98
N LEU A 32 23.35 13.54 10.71
CA LEU A 32 23.05 14.95 10.99
C LEU A 32 23.89 15.52 12.14
N ALA A 33 24.39 14.69 13.05
CA ALA A 33 25.16 15.14 14.20
C ALA A 33 26.55 15.67 13.85
N SER A 34 27.10 15.34 12.68
CA SER A 34 28.50 15.59 12.34
C SER A 34 28.76 15.67 10.82
N PRO A 35 29.41 16.73 10.32
CA PRO A 35 29.89 16.79 8.94
C PRO A 35 30.82 15.64 8.56
N GLY A 36 31.66 15.18 9.50
CA GLY A 36 32.53 14.02 9.28
C GLY A 36 31.75 12.73 9.06
N TYR A 37 30.69 12.48 9.82
CA TYR A 37 29.79 11.34 9.58
C TYR A 37 28.99 11.49 8.28
N HIS A 38 28.55 12.70 7.93
CA HIS A 38 27.87 12.96 6.67
C HIS A 38 28.76 12.63 5.46
N SER A 39 30.01 13.09 5.44
CA SER A 39 30.96 12.77 4.37
C SER A 39 31.26 11.26 4.28
N SER A 40 31.44 10.61 5.42
CA SER A 40 31.67 9.16 5.52
C SER A 40 30.47 8.35 5.02
N TYR A 41 29.26 8.82 5.34
CA TYR A 41 28.01 8.24 4.86
C TYR A 41 27.88 8.36 3.34
N LEU A 42 28.16 9.53 2.76
CA LEU A 42 28.10 9.70 1.30
C LEU A 42 29.07 8.76 0.59
N ALA A 43 30.29 8.58 1.12
CA ALA A 43 31.29 7.68 0.55
C ALA A 43 30.86 6.20 0.56
N ALA A 44 30.09 5.76 1.56
CA ALA A 44 29.67 4.36 1.74
C ALA A 44 28.16 4.13 1.61
N ARG A 45 27.42 5.10 1.06
CA ARG A 45 25.95 5.19 1.16
C ARG A 45 25.23 3.92 0.74
N GLN A 46 25.54 3.42 -0.45
CA GLN A 46 24.88 2.23 -1.00
C GLN A 46 25.13 0.99 -0.14
N GLY A 47 26.37 0.80 0.34
CA GLY A 47 26.72 -0.32 1.20
C GLY A 47 26.02 -0.25 2.56
N VAL A 48 26.06 0.93 3.20
CA VAL A 48 25.42 1.16 4.51
C VAL A 48 23.92 0.91 4.43
N LEU A 49 23.24 1.50 3.44
CA LEU A 49 21.80 1.33 3.26
C LEU A 49 21.44 -0.10 2.85
N GLY A 50 22.25 -0.74 1.99
CA GLY A 50 22.06 -2.15 1.62
C GLY A 50 22.17 -3.09 2.82
N CYS A 51 23.12 -2.85 3.72
CA CYS A 51 23.21 -3.58 4.99
C CYS A 51 22.01 -3.32 5.90
N LEU A 52 21.51 -2.09 5.96
CA LEU A 52 20.31 -1.74 6.74
C LEU A 52 19.08 -2.50 6.22
N VAL A 53 18.84 -2.50 4.91
CA VAL A 53 17.76 -3.29 4.29
C VAL A 53 17.90 -4.76 4.64
N LYS A 54 19.08 -5.36 4.42
CA LYS A 54 19.30 -6.78 4.73
C LYS A 54 18.94 -7.10 6.18
N ARG A 55 19.25 -6.22 7.14
CA ARG A 55 18.87 -6.40 8.56
C ARG A 55 17.38 -6.27 8.81
N GLN A 56 16.74 -5.25 8.25
CA GLN A 56 15.31 -4.98 8.46
C GLN A 56 14.41 -6.10 7.96
N TYR A 57 14.83 -6.77 6.88
CA TYR A 57 14.09 -7.89 6.30
C TYR A 57 14.51 -9.26 6.88
N ASN A 58 15.71 -9.37 7.47
CA ASN A 58 16.22 -10.64 7.99
C ASN A 58 15.28 -11.25 9.05
N GLY A 59 14.76 -12.45 8.77
CA GLY A 59 13.87 -13.19 9.67
C GLY A 59 12.45 -12.64 9.81
N PHE A 60 12.14 -11.52 9.14
CA PHE A 60 10.87 -10.79 9.28
C PHE A 60 9.99 -10.87 8.04
N LEU A 61 10.58 -10.73 6.86
CA LEU A 61 9.88 -10.84 5.57
C LEU A 61 10.93 -11.18 4.51
N ASP A 62 10.58 -12.08 3.58
CA ASP A 62 11.47 -12.37 2.46
C ASP A 62 11.64 -11.10 1.60
N ILE A 63 12.89 -10.66 1.43
CA ILE A 63 13.22 -9.49 0.61
C ILE A 63 12.72 -9.65 -0.83
N ALA A 64 12.62 -10.89 -1.33
CA ALA A 64 12.07 -11.17 -2.65
C ALA A 64 10.60 -10.72 -2.78
N GLU A 65 9.78 -10.90 -1.73
CA GLU A 65 8.37 -10.48 -1.72
C GLU A 65 8.27 -8.94 -1.84
N ALA A 66 9.10 -8.22 -1.09
CA ALA A 66 9.14 -6.77 -1.12
C ALA A 66 9.72 -6.23 -2.44
N LEU A 67 10.75 -6.88 -2.98
CA LEU A 67 11.33 -6.52 -4.28
C LEU A 67 10.34 -6.71 -5.42
N THR A 68 9.55 -7.79 -5.42
CA THR A 68 8.49 -7.99 -6.43
C THR A 68 7.45 -6.88 -6.36
N ALA A 69 7.03 -6.47 -5.15
CA ALA A 69 6.08 -5.37 -4.98
C ALA A 69 6.63 -4.02 -5.46
N ILE A 70 7.92 -3.77 -5.29
CA ILE A 70 8.55 -2.52 -5.77
C ILE A 70 8.78 -2.57 -7.28
N ARG A 71 9.22 -3.72 -7.82
CA ARG A 71 9.48 -3.87 -9.26
C ARG A 71 8.22 -3.95 -10.10
N SER A 72 7.07 -4.20 -9.49
CA SER A 72 5.78 -4.11 -10.18
C SER A 72 5.33 -2.67 -10.38
N GLU A 73 5.90 -1.68 -9.68
CA GLU A 73 5.55 -0.28 -9.83
C GLU A 73 5.68 0.17 -11.30
N GLY A 74 4.59 0.73 -11.85
CA GLY A 74 4.51 1.14 -13.25
C GLY A 74 4.35 0.00 -14.27
N LEU A 75 4.27 -1.26 -13.84
CA LEU A 75 3.91 -2.38 -14.71
C LEU A 75 2.40 -2.53 -14.77
N HIS A 76 1.72 -2.03 -15.79
CA HIS A 76 0.30 -2.31 -15.99
C HIS A 76 0.10 -3.50 -16.92
N PHE A 77 -0.66 -4.51 -16.51
CA PHE A 77 -0.85 -5.75 -17.26
C PHE A 77 -1.44 -5.53 -18.66
N THR A 78 -2.30 -4.53 -18.80
CA THR A 78 -2.92 -4.14 -20.08
C THR A 78 -1.90 -3.58 -21.08
N LEU A 79 -0.88 -2.87 -20.59
CA LEU A 79 0.14 -2.20 -21.40
C LEU A 79 1.42 -3.02 -21.55
N GLN A 80 1.77 -3.82 -20.54
CA GLN A 80 3.07 -4.50 -20.40
C GLN A 80 2.90 -5.95 -19.95
N ARG A 81 2.05 -6.69 -20.66
CA ARG A 81 1.66 -8.06 -20.33
C ARG A 81 2.86 -9.00 -20.17
N GLU A 82 3.81 -8.97 -21.08
CA GLU A 82 4.99 -9.85 -21.07
C GLU A 82 5.87 -9.58 -19.85
N ASN A 83 6.11 -8.31 -19.53
CA ASN A 83 6.88 -7.90 -18.35
C ASN A 83 6.18 -8.36 -17.07
N ALA A 84 4.87 -8.14 -16.96
CA ALA A 84 4.07 -8.58 -15.81
C ALA A 84 4.10 -10.11 -15.65
N ILE A 85 3.91 -10.88 -16.73
CA ILE A 85 4.02 -12.34 -16.70
C ILE A 85 5.42 -12.77 -16.27
N SER A 86 6.48 -12.14 -16.79
CA SER A 86 7.86 -12.49 -16.44
C SER A 86 8.17 -12.23 -14.97
N LEU A 87 7.68 -11.11 -14.41
CA LEU A 87 7.85 -10.76 -13.01
C LEU A 87 7.11 -11.76 -12.09
N LEU A 88 5.87 -12.10 -12.45
CA LEU A 88 5.06 -13.06 -11.70
C LEU A 88 5.63 -14.49 -11.80
N ASP A 89 6.19 -14.89 -12.94
CA ASP A 89 6.85 -16.18 -13.10
C ASP A 89 8.13 -16.27 -12.26
N GLN A 90 8.97 -15.21 -12.28
CA GLN A 90 10.15 -15.11 -11.41
C GLN A 90 9.77 -15.20 -9.92
N TRP A 91 8.69 -14.53 -9.53
CA TRP A 91 8.19 -14.57 -8.17
C TRP A 91 7.67 -15.95 -7.77
N ARG A 92 6.84 -16.59 -8.62
CA ARG A 92 6.31 -17.94 -8.40
C ARG A 92 7.45 -18.96 -8.27
N ARG A 93 8.43 -18.90 -9.15
CA ARG A 93 9.53 -19.88 -9.25
C ARG A 93 10.72 -19.54 -8.36
N ARG A 94 10.60 -18.56 -7.47
CA ARG A 94 11.72 -18.10 -6.63
C ARG A 94 12.35 -19.21 -5.79
N ASP A 95 11.56 -20.16 -5.28
CA ASP A 95 12.06 -21.25 -4.44
C ASP A 95 12.83 -22.25 -5.30
N GLU A 96 12.30 -22.60 -6.48
CA GLU A 96 12.99 -23.41 -7.50
C GLU A 96 14.32 -22.76 -7.92
N LEU A 97 14.29 -21.46 -8.20
CA LEU A 97 15.47 -20.68 -8.57
C LEU A 97 16.48 -20.60 -7.43
N ARG A 98 16.01 -20.51 -6.18
CA ARG A 98 16.88 -20.49 -4.99
C ARG A 98 17.57 -21.84 -4.78
N GLU A 99 16.92 -22.95 -5.09
CA GLU A 99 17.51 -24.29 -5.04
C GLU A 99 18.53 -24.50 -6.17
N LEU A 100 18.21 -24.08 -7.40
CA LEU A 100 19.12 -24.14 -8.54
C LEU A 100 20.36 -23.26 -8.35
N ASN A 101 20.17 -22.09 -7.73
CA ASN A 101 21.24 -21.14 -7.43
C ASN A 101 22.07 -21.50 -6.19
N GLN A 102 21.74 -22.56 -5.44
CA GLN A 102 22.69 -23.09 -4.46
C GLN A 102 23.92 -23.73 -5.13
N SER A 103 23.81 -24.07 -6.42
CA SER A 103 24.89 -24.68 -7.21
C SER A 103 25.60 -23.70 -8.16
N SER A 104 25.04 -22.51 -8.40
CA SER A 104 25.62 -21.49 -9.28
C SER A 104 25.59 -20.13 -8.60
N SER A 105 26.64 -19.30 -8.79
CA SER A 105 26.84 -18.00 -8.12
C SER A 105 25.76 -16.92 -8.46
N ASN A 106 24.62 -17.30 -9.02
CA ASN A 106 23.52 -16.40 -9.31
C ASN A 106 22.80 -16.05 -8.00
N ARG A 107 23.13 -14.85 -7.52
CA ARG A 107 22.72 -14.29 -6.25
C ARG A 107 21.20 -14.28 -6.14
N LEU A 108 20.72 -14.50 -4.92
CA LEU A 108 19.35 -14.17 -4.48
C LEU A 108 18.92 -12.81 -5.07
N PRO A 109 17.62 -12.53 -5.22
CA PRO A 109 17.16 -11.23 -5.67
C PRO A 109 17.75 -10.13 -4.75
N GLU A 110 18.82 -9.50 -5.23
CA GLU A 110 19.47 -8.37 -4.60
C GLU A 110 18.91 -7.10 -5.25
N PRO A 111 18.85 -6.00 -4.48
CA PRO A 111 18.48 -4.72 -5.07
C PRO A 111 19.51 -4.30 -6.12
N ALA A 112 19.02 -3.90 -7.30
CA ALA A 112 19.82 -3.57 -8.48
C ALA A 112 20.66 -2.30 -8.30
N GLY A 113 20.28 -1.42 -7.36
CA GLY A 113 20.97 -0.15 -7.14
C GLY A 113 20.48 0.62 -5.92
N LEU A 114 21.02 1.82 -5.74
CA LEU A 114 20.68 2.71 -4.63
C LEU A 114 19.19 3.09 -4.61
N GLU A 115 18.57 3.30 -5.78
CA GLU A 115 17.14 3.64 -5.87
C GLU A 115 16.25 2.52 -5.32
N GLU A 116 16.46 1.26 -5.75
CA GLU A 116 15.72 0.12 -5.20
C GLU A 116 15.95 -0.03 -3.69
N ILE A 117 17.16 0.23 -3.19
CA ILE A 117 17.45 0.22 -1.75
C ILE A 117 16.62 1.29 -1.02
N ILE A 118 16.53 2.50 -1.56
CA ILE A 118 15.73 3.58 -0.97
C ILE A 118 14.24 3.21 -0.98
N LYS A 119 13.73 2.68 -2.11
CA LYS A 119 12.34 2.20 -2.22
C LYS A 119 12.06 1.08 -1.21
N LEU A 120 12.98 0.14 -1.02
CA LEU A 120 12.84 -0.92 -0.01
C LEU A 120 12.78 -0.37 1.42
N LEU A 121 13.64 0.58 1.77
CA LEU A 121 13.61 1.21 3.09
C LEU A 121 12.29 1.97 3.31
N HIS A 122 11.80 2.68 2.29
CA HIS A 122 10.51 3.37 2.34
C HIS A 122 9.35 2.37 2.50
N PHE A 123 9.32 1.33 1.68
CA PHE A 123 8.30 0.31 1.72
C PHE A 123 8.30 -0.46 3.04
N HIS A 124 9.47 -0.74 3.63
CA HIS A 124 9.58 -1.30 4.97
C HIS A 124 8.91 -0.40 6.03
N LYS A 125 9.08 0.92 5.92
CA LYS A 125 8.42 1.89 6.82
C LYS A 125 6.89 1.81 6.70
N ILE A 126 6.37 1.75 5.46
CA ILE A 126 4.93 1.58 5.19
C ILE A 126 4.41 0.28 5.82
N LEU A 127 5.10 -0.83 5.58
CA LEU A 127 4.77 -2.15 6.09
C LEU A 127 4.75 -2.19 7.63
N ARG A 128 5.74 -1.59 8.29
CA ARG A 128 5.79 -1.50 9.75
C ARG A 128 4.66 -0.66 10.31
N PHE A 129 4.36 0.47 9.68
CA PHE A 129 3.24 1.32 10.10
C PHE A 129 1.93 0.54 10.15
N PHE A 130 1.58 -0.17 9.07
CA PHE A 130 0.34 -0.94 9.05
C PHE A 130 0.34 -2.12 10.00
N LEU A 131 1.49 -2.76 10.22
CA LEU A 131 1.59 -3.88 11.16
C LEU A 131 1.38 -3.40 12.60
N GLU A 132 2.03 -2.31 12.99
CA GLU A 132 1.94 -1.71 14.32
C GLU A 132 0.53 -1.16 14.56
N ASP A 133 -0.03 -0.42 13.60
CA ASP A 133 -1.41 0.05 13.68
C ASP A 133 -2.40 -1.12 13.75
N HIS A 134 -2.23 -2.17 12.94
CA HIS A 134 -3.10 -3.35 13.00
C HIS A 134 -3.07 -4.02 14.38
N SER A 135 -1.91 -4.08 15.04
CA SER A 135 -1.88 -4.63 16.40
C SER A 135 -2.68 -3.80 17.41
N ILE A 136 -2.80 -2.49 17.20
CA ILE A 136 -3.49 -1.58 18.11
C ILE A 136 -4.99 -1.49 17.77
N ASN A 137 -5.31 -1.49 16.48
CA ASN A 137 -6.63 -1.12 15.95
C ASN A 137 -7.25 -2.24 15.08
N ALA A 138 -6.91 -3.50 15.33
CA ALA A 138 -7.47 -4.60 14.56
C ALA A 138 -9.02 -4.59 14.62
N PRO A 139 -9.70 -4.76 13.47
CA PRO A 139 -11.15 -4.76 13.43
C PRO A 139 -11.69 -5.94 14.25
N ARG A 140 -12.73 -5.67 15.05
CA ARG A 140 -13.38 -6.68 15.89
C ARG A 140 -13.98 -7.79 15.02
N PRO A 141 -13.64 -9.07 15.27
CA PRO A 141 -14.33 -10.17 14.61
C PRO A 141 -15.81 -10.25 15.03
N PRO A 142 -16.73 -10.61 14.12
CA PRO A 142 -18.17 -10.56 14.39
C PRO A 142 -18.61 -11.50 15.51
N TRP A 143 -17.86 -12.58 15.77
CA TRP A 143 -18.14 -13.57 16.81
C TRP A 143 -17.60 -13.21 18.21
N ILE A 144 -16.84 -12.12 18.38
CA ILE A 144 -16.29 -11.69 19.68
C ILE A 144 -17.08 -10.49 20.19
N GLN A 145 -17.50 -10.48 21.46
CA GLN A 145 -18.22 -9.33 22.04
C GLN A 145 -17.31 -8.09 22.15
N PRO A 146 -17.87 -6.86 22.04
CA PRO A 146 -17.07 -5.62 22.08
C PRO A 146 -16.14 -5.52 23.30
N VAL A 147 -16.68 -5.71 24.50
CA VAL A 147 -15.92 -5.62 25.76
C VAL A 147 -14.77 -6.63 25.82
N GLN A 148 -14.99 -7.84 25.28
CA GLN A 148 -13.95 -8.87 25.22
C GLN A 148 -12.85 -8.53 24.22
N TRP A 149 -13.20 -7.89 23.11
CA TRP A 149 -12.24 -7.49 22.08
C TRP A 149 -11.37 -6.33 22.54
N GLU A 150 -11.97 -5.32 23.18
CA GLU A 150 -11.25 -4.17 23.74
C GLU A 150 -10.19 -4.61 24.76
N ALA A 151 -10.48 -5.65 25.55
CA ALA A 151 -9.52 -6.23 26.49
C ALA A 151 -8.37 -7.02 25.83
N GLN A 152 -8.47 -7.37 24.55
CA GLN A 152 -7.44 -8.11 23.80
C GLN A 152 -6.47 -7.20 23.04
N LEU A 153 -6.76 -5.90 22.94
CA LEU A 153 -5.90 -4.93 22.28
C LEU A 153 -4.84 -4.38 23.28
N PRO A 154 -3.57 -4.20 22.86
CA PRO A 154 -3.02 -4.51 21.53
C PRO A 154 -2.79 -6.02 21.31
N LEU A 155 -2.97 -6.48 20.08
CA LEU A 155 -2.75 -7.86 19.68
C LEU A 155 -1.27 -8.25 19.80
N CYS A 156 -0.99 -9.28 20.60
CA CYS A 156 0.31 -9.93 20.67
C CYS A 156 0.51 -10.87 19.47
N LEU A 157 0.82 -10.32 18.29
CA LEU A 157 1.06 -11.11 17.07
C LEU A 157 2.34 -11.94 17.18
N SER A 158 2.23 -13.24 16.91
CA SER A 158 3.39 -14.13 16.75
C SER A 158 4.23 -13.74 15.52
N GLN A 159 5.49 -14.19 15.48
CA GLN A 159 6.37 -13.92 14.32
C GLN A 159 5.76 -14.41 13.01
N SER A 160 5.15 -15.60 13.01
CA SER A 160 4.48 -16.16 11.84
C SER A 160 3.26 -15.34 11.40
N GLU A 161 2.52 -14.72 12.33
CA GLU A 161 1.40 -13.83 12.00
C GLU A 161 1.88 -12.51 11.39
N LYS A 162 2.93 -11.92 11.97
CA LYS A 162 3.58 -10.72 11.39
C LYS A 162 4.04 -11.00 9.97
N CYS A 163 4.76 -12.12 9.75
CA CYS A 163 5.21 -12.52 8.41
C CYS A 163 4.04 -12.70 7.42
N ARG A 164 2.94 -13.33 7.85
CA ARG A 164 1.75 -13.53 7.00
C ARG A 164 1.08 -12.21 6.63
N PHE A 165 0.90 -11.33 7.61
CA PHE A 165 0.31 -10.00 7.42
C PHE A 165 1.11 -9.20 6.39
N LEU A 166 2.43 -9.13 6.56
CA LEU A 166 3.31 -8.38 5.68
C LEU A 166 3.38 -8.96 4.27
N ARG A 167 3.41 -10.28 4.14
CA ARG A 167 3.35 -10.94 2.83
C ARG A 167 2.04 -10.58 2.11
N ALA A 168 0.92 -10.53 2.82
CA ALA A 168 -0.34 -10.11 2.24
C ALA A 168 -0.28 -8.66 1.74
N LEU A 169 0.35 -7.75 2.48
CA LEU A 169 0.56 -6.36 2.03
C LEU A 169 1.46 -6.26 0.80
N CYS A 170 2.57 -7.01 0.74
CA CYS A 170 3.44 -7.03 -0.45
C CYS A 170 2.71 -7.54 -1.68
N ARG A 171 1.94 -8.63 -1.53
CA ARG A 171 1.14 -9.19 -2.63
C ARG A 171 0.05 -8.24 -3.07
N LEU A 172 -0.63 -7.60 -2.12
CA LEU A 172 -1.61 -6.56 -2.44
C LEU A 172 -0.93 -5.48 -3.27
N GLN A 173 0.15 -4.85 -2.78
CA GLN A 173 0.88 -3.83 -3.54
C GLN A 173 1.32 -4.32 -4.94
N ALA A 174 1.79 -5.56 -5.05
CA ALA A 174 2.17 -6.13 -6.35
C ALA A 174 0.97 -6.24 -7.30
N LEU A 175 -0.16 -6.75 -6.80
CA LEU A 175 -1.39 -6.88 -7.57
C LEU A 175 -1.99 -5.53 -7.95
N THR A 176 -1.98 -4.55 -7.05
CA THR A 176 -2.49 -3.20 -7.32
C THR A 176 -1.64 -2.50 -8.36
N ASN A 177 -0.32 -2.68 -8.33
CA ASN A 177 0.53 -2.13 -9.38
C ASN A 177 0.29 -2.82 -10.74
N ILE A 178 0.13 -4.17 -10.76
CA ILE A 178 -0.02 -4.95 -12.00
C ILE A 178 -1.39 -4.80 -12.64
N PHE A 179 -2.44 -4.87 -11.83
CA PHE A 179 -3.82 -4.95 -12.28
C PHE A 179 -4.64 -3.72 -11.92
N GLY A 180 -4.06 -2.75 -11.21
CA GLY A 180 -4.70 -1.47 -10.94
C GLY A 180 -4.79 -0.60 -12.18
N ASP A 181 -5.72 0.35 -12.14
CA ASP A 181 -5.95 1.30 -13.23
C ASP A 181 -4.70 2.16 -13.41
N SER A 182 -4.25 2.26 -14.67
CA SER A 182 -3.37 3.35 -15.04
C SER A 182 -4.26 4.59 -15.14
N ASP A 183 -3.88 5.71 -14.54
CA ASP A 183 -4.62 7.00 -14.48
C ASP A 183 -4.98 7.64 -15.86
N GLY A 184 -5.13 6.88 -16.95
CA GLY A 184 -5.00 7.38 -18.31
C GLY A 184 -6.02 6.95 -19.37
N GLU A 185 -6.78 5.86 -19.23
CA GLU A 185 -7.80 5.52 -20.26
C GLU A 185 -9.11 4.94 -19.68
N PRO A 186 -10.26 5.57 -19.95
CA PRO A 186 -11.58 5.14 -19.47
C PRO A 186 -12.16 3.96 -20.27
N ASP A 187 -11.33 3.05 -20.80
CA ASP A 187 -11.85 1.89 -21.54
C ASP A 187 -12.29 0.76 -20.60
N GLY A 188 -13.31 1.06 -19.78
CA GLY A 188 -14.49 0.25 -19.48
C GLY A 188 -14.34 -1.23 -19.12
N ARG A 189 -13.15 -1.73 -18.80
CA ARG A 189 -12.90 -3.15 -18.51
C ARG A 189 -12.06 -3.34 -17.27
N PHE A 190 -12.59 -2.81 -16.18
CA PHE A 190 -12.22 -3.32 -14.87
C PHE A 190 -13.00 -4.59 -14.57
N ILE A 191 -12.29 -5.71 -14.47
CA ILE A 191 -12.77 -6.87 -13.70
C ILE A 191 -12.33 -6.60 -12.27
N ILE A 192 -13.05 -5.72 -11.57
CA ILE A 192 -12.94 -5.70 -10.11
C ILE A 192 -13.55 -6.98 -9.61
N TRP A 193 -12.82 -7.58 -8.68
CA TRP A 193 -13.19 -8.67 -7.81
C TRP A 193 -14.40 -8.24 -6.98
N GLN A 194 -15.58 -8.13 -7.59
CA GLN A 194 -16.82 -8.09 -6.84
C GLN A 194 -16.88 -9.42 -6.08
N LEU A 195 -16.40 -9.37 -4.84
CA LEU A 195 -16.74 -10.35 -3.83
C LEU A 195 -18.26 -10.39 -3.85
N PRO A 196 -18.87 -11.55 -4.16
CA PRO A 196 -20.30 -11.67 -4.04
C PRO A 196 -20.65 -11.28 -2.61
N ASN A 197 -21.41 -10.20 -2.43
CA ASN A 197 -22.04 -9.88 -1.15
C ASN A 197 -23.14 -10.90 -0.78
N THR A 198 -23.25 -11.99 -1.54
CA THR A 198 -24.18 -13.07 -1.32
C THR A 198 -23.46 -14.25 -0.67
N TYR A 199 -23.80 -14.48 0.60
CA TYR A 199 -23.53 -15.70 1.35
C TYR A 199 -24.14 -16.98 0.71
N GLU A 200 -24.70 -16.93 -0.51
CA GLU A 200 -25.54 -17.97 -1.10
C GLU A 200 -25.22 -18.32 -2.56
N SER A 201 -24.12 -17.83 -3.14
CA SER A 201 -23.71 -18.28 -4.49
C SER A 201 -22.94 -19.60 -4.39
N GLU A 202 -23.64 -20.73 -4.56
CA GLU A 202 -23.08 -22.09 -4.61
C GLU A 202 -22.22 -22.40 -5.86
N ASP A 203 -21.82 -21.43 -6.69
CA ASP A 203 -20.98 -21.72 -7.86
C ASP A 203 -19.49 -21.82 -7.47
N PRO A 204 -18.88 -23.03 -7.46
CA PRO A 204 -17.47 -23.21 -7.13
C PRO A 204 -16.50 -22.67 -8.20
N ARG A 205 -16.98 -22.06 -9.28
CA ARG A 205 -16.12 -21.45 -10.32
C ARG A 205 -15.85 -19.96 -10.11
N ASN A 206 -16.54 -19.31 -9.18
CA ASN A 206 -16.31 -17.90 -8.81
C ASN A 206 -15.33 -17.73 -7.65
N TYR A 207 -14.51 -18.75 -7.35
CA TYR A 207 -13.35 -18.61 -6.48
C TYR A 207 -12.27 -17.80 -7.19
N THR A 208 -12.49 -16.51 -7.18
CA THR A 208 -11.44 -15.52 -7.28
C THR A 208 -10.35 -15.89 -6.27
N MET A 209 -9.17 -16.21 -6.81
CA MET A 209 -7.99 -16.78 -6.16
C MET A 209 -7.29 -15.82 -5.19
N THR A 210 -8.04 -15.00 -4.45
CA THR A 210 -7.53 -14.31 -3.26
C THR A 210 -7.63 -15.32 -2.12
N CYS A 211 -6.48 -15.76 -1.60
CA CYS A 211 -6.47 -16.69 -0.47
C CYS A 211 -7.38 -16.15 0.64
N ILE A 212 -8.25 -16.99 1.21
CA ILE A 212 -9.19 -16.63 2.28
C ILE A 212 -8.49 -15.88 3.45
N PHE A 213 -7.20 -16.13 3.66
CA PHE A 213 -6.36 -15.43 4.64
C PHE A 213 -6.03 -13.98 4.26
N GLU A 214 -5.86 -13.66 2.98
CA GLU A 214 -5.59 -12.29 2.50
C GLU A 214 -6.84 -11.41 2.66
N ARG A 215 -8.04 -11.98 2.59
CA ARG A 215 -9.31 -11.24 2.82
C ARG A 215 -9.37 -10.56 4.19
N ARG A 216 -8.87 -11.20 5.26
CA ARG A 216 -8.87 -10.59 6.60
C ARG A 216 -7.96 -9.36 6.68
N HIS A 217 -6.81 -9.42 6.02
CA HIS A 217 -5.84 -8.34 6.03
C HIS A 217 -6.27 -7.17 5.13
N ILE A 218 -6.90 -7.47 3.98
CA ILE A 218 -7.55 -6.48 3.14
C ILE A 218 -8.71 -5.81 3.89
N GLY A 219 -9.49 -6.57 4.67
CA GLY A 219 -10.56 -6.02 5.51
C GLY A 219 -10.09 -4.95 6.50
N TYR A 220 -8.88 -5.08 7.03
CA TYR A 220 -8.28 -4.04 7.86
C TYR A 220 -7.99 -2.75 7.07
N LEU A 221 -7.41 -2.84 5.87
CA LEU A 221 -7.18 -1.66 5.03
C LEU A 221 -8.50 -1.01 4.59
N ILE A 222 -9.50 -1.81 4.24
CA ILE A 222 -10.87 -1.34 3.95
C ILE A 222 -11.43 -0.58 5.15
N SER A 223 -11.26 -1.09 6.38
CA SER A 223 -11.74 -0.39 7.58
C SER A 223 -11.08 0.98 7.77
N LYS A 224 -9.79 1.10 7.43
CA LYS A 224 -9.07 2.38 7.49
C LYS A 224 -9.54 3.35 6.40
N ALA A 225 -9.71 2.86 5.18
CA ALA A 225 -10.29 3.64 4.09
C ALA A 225 -11.71 4.13 4.43
N ALA A 226 -12.54 3.29 5.06
CA ALA A 226 -13.89 3.64 5.48
C ALA A 226 -13.93 4.73 6.56
N VAL A 227 -12.98 4.73 7.52
CA VAL A 227 -12.87 5.81 8.51
C VAL A 227 -12.57 7.14 7.81
N ILE A 228 -11.61 7.15 6.87
CA ILE A 228 -11.28 8.36 6.10
C ILE A 228 -12.48 8.82 5.26
N ALA A 229 -13.21 7.88 4.66
CA ALA A 229 -14.45 8.16 3.92
C ALA A 229 -15.48 8.88 4.77
N GLN A 230 -15.69 8.36 5.98
CA GLN A 230 -16.64 8.90 6.93
C GLN A 230 -16.24 10.31 7.36
N GLU A 231 -14.97 10.52 7.71
CA GLU A 231 -14.44 11.86 8.04
C GLU A 231 -14.71 12.85 6.91
N ILE A 232 -14.38 12.51 5.66
CA ILE A 232 -14.61 13.39 4.51
C ILE A 232 -16.11 13.65 4.28
N SER A 233 -16.94 12.62 4.42
CA SER A 233 -18.39 12.73 4.25
C SER A 233 -19.01 13.63 5.32
N ASP A 234 -18.60 13.47 6.58
CA ASP A 234 -19.05 14.32 7.69
C ASP A 234 -18.62 15.77 7.49
N ASP A 235 -17.40 15.99 6.99
CA ASP A 235 -16.87 17.32 6.72
C ASP A 235 -17.66 18.05 5.63
N LEU A 236 -17.86 17.39 4.49
CA LEU A 236 -18.62 17.93 3.37
C LEU A 236 -20.09 18.11 3.75
N GLY A 237 -20.67 17.17 4.50
CA GLY A 237 -22.04 17.27 5.01
C GLY A 237 -22.23 18.42 6.01
N GLN A 238 -21.26 18.68 6.89
CA GLN A 238 -21.30 19.84 7.79
C GLN A 238 -21.21 21.16 7.01
N LEU A 239 -20.35 21.22 5.98
CA LEU A 239 -20.23 22.38 5.09
C LEU A 239 -21.55 22.66 4.36
N SER A 240 -22.18 21.62 3.80
CA SER A 240 -23.52 21.69 3.18
C SER A 240 -24.55 22.26 4.16
N LYS A 241 -24.67 21.70 5.37
CA LYS A 241 -25.65 22.17 6.36
C LYS A 241 -25.45 23.61 6.82
N SER A 242 -24.20 24.08 6.82
CA SER A 242 -23.87 25.46 7.21
C SER A 242 -24.19 26.49 6.12
N THR A 243 -24.41 26.06 4.88
CA THR A 243 -24.57 26.94 3.71
C THR A 243 -25.85 26.59 2.95
N SER A 244 -26.67 27.56 2.56
CA SER A 244 -27.92 27.28 1.82
C SER A 244 -27.70 26.91 0.33
N CYS A 245 -26.56 26.28 0.00
CA CYS A 245 -26.16 25.96 -1.37
C CYS A 245 -26.23 24.45 -1.61
N GLU A 246 -26.67 24.06 -2.80
CA GLU A 246 -26.86 22.66 -3.19
C GLU A 246 -25.54 21.98 -3.59
N PHE A 247 -24.58 22.75 -4.12
CA PHE A 247 -23.32 22.24 -4.66
C PHE A 247 -22.10 22.70 -3.85
N PHE A 248 -21.14 21.79 -3.62
CA PHE A 248 -19.91 22.11 -2.88
C PHE A 248 -19.07 23.20 -3.57
N TRP A 249 -19.15 23.28 -4.89
CA TRP A 249 -18.45 24.26 -5.72
C TRP A 249 -18.90 25.71 -5.45
N ASP A 250 -20.14 25.89 -5.02
CA ASP A 250 -20.71 27.20 -4.69
C ASP A 250 -20.34 27.65 -3.28
N ILE A 251 -20.01 26.70 -2.40
CA ILE A 251 -19.66 26.93 -0.99
C ILE A 251 -18.17 27.21 -0.83
N LEU A 252 -17.33 26.45 -1.54
CA LEU A 252 -15.89 26.43 -1.29
C LEU A 252 -15.13 27.51 -2.10
N PRO A 253 -14.17 28.22 -1.46
CA PRO A 253 -13.18 29.04 -2.15
C PRO A 253 -12.51 28.29 -3.30
N ARG A 254 -12.12 28.99 -4.37
CA ARG A 254 -11.59 28.34 -5.59
C ARG A 254 -10.40 27.41 -5.32
N ASP A 255 -9.54 27.77 -4.38
CA ASP A 255 -8.38 27.02 -3.91
C ASP A 255 -8.73 25.80 -3.04
N GLN A 256 -9.93 25.76 -2.48
CA GLN A 256 -10.43 24.69 -1.63
C GLN A 256 -11.51 23.85 -2.30
N ARG A 257 -11.78 24.07 -3.59
CA ARG A 257 -12.70 23.23 -4.33
C ARG A 257 -12.09 21.84 -4.52
N PRO A 258 -12.87 20.76 -4.39
CA PRO A 258 -12.37 19.45 -4.80
C PRO A 258 -11.95 19.49 -6.28
N PRO A 259 -11.09 18.58 -6.76
CA PRO A 259 -10.91 18.39 -8.19
C PRO A 259 -12.21 17.88 -8.83
N PRO A 260 -12.43 18.08 -10.15
CA PRO A 260 -13.63 17.57 -10.83
C PRO A 260 -13.81 16.08 -10.53
N CYS A 261 -14.89 15.74 -9.84
CA CYS A 261 -15.20 14.38 -9.39
C CYS A 261 -16.72 14.22 -9.33
N GLU A 262 -17.20 12.99 -9.18
CA GLU A 262 -18.63 12.66 -9.13
C GLU A 262 -19.36 13.17 -7.87
N ILE A 263 -18.64 13.82 -6.94
CA ILE A 263 -19.17 14.29 -5.66
C ILE A 263 -19.40 15.80 -5.77
N GLU A 264 -20.56 16.19 -6.30
CA GLU A 264 -20.90 17.59 -6.52
C GLU A 264 -21.80 18.15 -5.41
N SER A 265 -22.56 17.27 -4.74
CA SER A 265 -23.61 17.62 -3.78
C SER A 265 -23.68 16.67 -2.58
N GLU A 266 -24.47 17.03 -1.57
CA GLU A 266 -24.74 16.18 -0.40
C GLU A 266 -25.38 14.83 -0.77
N TRP A 267 -26.14 14.76 -1.86
CA TRP A 267 -26.75 13.51 -2.34
C TRP A 267 -25.70 12.48 -2.78
N ASP A 268 -24.58 12.96 -3.31
CA ASP A 268 -23.49 12.11 -3.79
C ASP A 268 -22.72 11.49 -2.62
N LEU A 269 -22.72 12.14 -1.44
CA LEU A 269 -22.10 11.63 -0.22
C LEU A 269 -22.71 10.30 0.26
N VAL A 270 -23.98 10.03 -0.07
CA VAL A 270 -24.64 8.76 0.26
C VAL A 270 -24.00 7.61 -0.52
N ARG A 271 -23.61 7.86 -1.78
CA ARG A 271 -22.95 6.87 -2.64
C ARG A 271 -21.44 6.84 -2.43
N PHE A 272 -20.86 7.95 -1.97
CA PHE A 272 -19.44 8.11 -1.75
C PHE A 272 -18.81 6.92 -1.01
N GLN A 273 -19.41 6.46 0.09
CA GLN A 273 -18.93 5.29 0.85
C GLN A 273 -18.81 3.99 0.03
N GLN A 274 -19.64 3.82 -1.01
CA GLN A 274 -19.61 2.64 -1.88
C GLN A 274 -18.36 2.59 -2.77
N HIS A 275 -17.81 3.76 -3.11
CA HIS A 275 -16.59 3.88 -3.91
C HIS A 275 -15.30 3.62 -3.09
N PHE A 276 -15.37 3.62 -1.76
CA PHE A 276 -14.19 3.48 -0.89
C PHE A 276 -13.63 2.08 -0.76
N ALA A 277 -14.44 1.05 -1.00
CA ALA A 277 -13.93 -0.32 -1.03
C ALA A 277 -12.77 -0.44 -2.04
N GLY A 278 -12.86 0.27 -3.17
CA GLY A 278 -11.82 0.35 -4.19
C GLY A 278 -10.55 1.10 -3.75
N LEU A 279 -10.60 2.02 -2.79
CA LEU A 279 -9.38 2.73 -2.35
C LEU A 279 -8.42 1.81 -1.58
N ALA A 280 -8.93 0.82 -0.86
CA ALA A 280 -8.08 -0.20 -0.26
C ALA A 280 -7.39 -1.08 -1.33
N GLU A 281 -7.97 -1.14 -2.53
CA GLU A 281 -7.41 -1.80 -3.71
C GLU A 281 -6.39 -0.94 -4.46
N LEU A 282 -6.12 0.29 -4.03
CA LEU A 282 -4.98 1.08 -4.52
C LEU A 282 -3.67 0.72 -3.79
N GLY A 283 -3.76 -0.13 -2.78
CA GLY A 283 -2.61 -0.74 -2.12
C GLY A 283 -2.13 0.03 -0.88
N PRO A 284 -1.22 -0.57 -0.11
CA PRO A 284 -0.73 0.01 1.13
C PRO A 284 0.04 1.31 0.92
N GLU A 285 0.80 1.47 -0.16
CA GLU A 285 1.55 2.72 -0.41
C GLU A 285 0.62 3.93 -0.59
N PHE A 286 -0.42 3.79 -1.41
CA PHE A 286 -1.44 4.82 -1.60
C PHE A 286 -2.10 5.18 -0.26
N LEU A 287 -2.62 4.19 0.46
CA LEU A 287 -3.32 4.43 1.73
C LEU A 287 -2.39 5.04 2.80
N TYR A 288 -1.12 4.64 2.83
CA TYR A 288 -0.12 5.25 3.71
C TYR A 288 0.06 6.73 3.39
N GLY A 289 0.18 7.09 2.11
CA GLY A 289 0.25 8.48 1.66
C GLY A 289 -0.95 9.29 2.13
N VAL A 290 -2.16 8.81 1.85
CA VAL A 290 -3.44 9.44 2.24
C VAL A 290 -3.52 9.67 3.76
N LEU A 291 -3.12 8.69 4.58
CA LEU A 291 -3.13 8.80 6.04
C LEU A 291 -2.16 9.86 6.59
N HIS A 292 -1.08 10.16 5.87
CA HIS A 292 -0.07 11.14 6.29
C HIS A 292 -0.24 12.52 5.64
N MET A 293 -1.22 12.69 4.75
CA MET A 293 -1.60 13.98 4.18
C MET A 293 -2.37 14.84 5.19
N ASP A 294 -2.29 16.16 5.00
CA ASP A 294 -3.22 17.09 5.64
C ASP A 294 -4.65 16.85 5.14
N ARG A 295 -5.62 17.35 5.90
CA ARG A 295 -7.04 17.10 5.66
C ARG A 295 -7.51 17.52 4.25
N LEU A 296 -7.02 18.65 3.74
CA LEU A 296 -7.43 19.17 2.44
C LEU A 296 -6.83 18.34 1.30
N SER A 297 -5.52 18.06 1.37
CA SER A 297 -4.84 17.21 0.39
C SER A 297 -5.45 15.81 0.37
N ARG A 298 -5.71 15.23 1.55
CA ARG A 298 -6.35 13.91 1.71
C ARG A 298 -7.70 13.85 0.99
N ARG A 299 -8.57 14.83 1.23
CA ARG A 299 -9.87 14.93 0.56
C ARG A 299 -9.71 15.00 -0.95
N ASN A 300 -8.85 15.90 -1.43
CA ASN A 300 -8.67 16.11 -2.87
C ASN A 300 -8.12 14.86 -3.57
N THR A 301 -7.10 14.22 -2.98
CA THR A 301 -6.55 12.96 -3.51
C THR A 301 -7.63 11.90 -3.62
N ILE A 302 -8.45 11.73 -2.60
CA ILE A 302 -9.53 10.74 -2.59
C ILE A 302 -10.59 11.08 -3.65
N CYS A 303 -11.03 12.33 -3.73
CA CYS A 303 -12.01 12.76 -4.74
C CYS A 303 -11.53 12.47 -6.17
N THR A 304 -10.26 12.74 -6.48
CA THR A 304 -9.66 12.38 -7.77
C THR A 304 -9.68 10.88 -8.00
N SER A 305 -9.24 10.09 -7.00
CA SER A 305 -9.20 8.64 -7.11
C SER A 305 -10.59 7.99 -7.23
N THR A 306 -11.64 8.61 -6.71
CA THR A 306 -13.02 8.13 -6.87
C THR A 306 -13.63 8.46 -8.23
N GLY A 307 -13.15 9.50 -8.93
CA GLY A 307 -13.72 9.98 -10.19
C GLY A 307 -13.55 9.05 -11.39
N HIS A 308 -12.72 8.00 -11.26
CA HIS A 308 -12.51 6.99 -12.29
C HIS A 308 -13.21 5.66 -11.99
N PHE A 309 -13.88 5.55 -10.84
CA PHE A 309 -14.50 4.31 -10.41
C PHE A 309 -15.88 4.12 -11.04
N TRP A 310 -15.89 3.73 -12.30
CA TRP A 310 -17.11 3.44 -13.04
C TRP A 310 -17.83 2.21 -12.46
N ALA A 311 -19.09 2.37 -12.08
CA ALA A 311 -19.98 1.25 -11.77
C ALA A 311 -20.39 0.55 -13.08
N GLY A 312 -19.55 -0.36 -13.57
CA GLY A 312 -19.82 -1.15 -14.78
C GLY A 312 -20.74 -2.36 -14.58
N PRO A 313 -21.42 -2.83 -15.65
CA PRO A 313 -22.60 -3.66 -15.56
C PRO A 313 -22.27 -5.08 -15.11
N PHE A 314 -23.16 -5.61 -14.28
CA PHE A 314 -23.25 -7.03 -13.93
C PHE A 314 -23.22 -7.91 -15.20
N ILE A 315 -22.29 -8.86 -15.26
CA ILE A 315 -22.38 -10.02 -16.17
C ILE A 315 -23.53 -10.89 -15.64
N GLY A 316 -24.72 -10.74 -16.23
CA GLY A 316 -25.91 -11.49 -15.84
C GLY A 316 -27.24 -10.92 -16.37
N LEU A 317 -27.29 -9.63 -16.73
CA LEU A 317 -28.44 -9.09 -17.46
C LEU A 317 -28.22 -9.33 -18.96
N ARG A 318 -29.06 -10.21 -19.51
CA ARG A 318 -29.16 -10.52 -20.94
C ARG A 318 -29.00 -9.26 -21.79
N LEU A 319 -27.89 -9.18 -22.53
CA LEU A 319 -27.85 -8.46 -23.79
C LEU A 319 -28.80 -9.19 -24.75
N GLU A 320 -30.06 -8.81 -24.75
CA GLU A 320 -30.93 -9.04 -25.90
C GLU A 320 -30.33 -8.23 -27.05
N PHE A 321 -29.56 -8.91 -27.89
CA PHE A 321 -29.21 -8.39 -29.20
C PHE A 321 -30.51 -8.09 -29.94
N SER A 322 -30.74 -6.81 -30.19
CA SER A 322 -31.68 -6.32 -31.19
C SER A 322 -31.49 -7.12 -32.47
N ARG A 323 -32.50 -7.91 -32.83
CA ARG A 323 -32.67 -8.40 -34.20
C ARG A 323 -32.79 -7.17 -35.09
N ALA A 324 -31.74 -6.91 -35.87
CA ALA A 324 -31.85 -6.08 -37.05
C ALA A 324 -32.15 -7.00 -38.23
N ASP A 325 -33.21 -6.65 -38.95
CA ASP A 325 -33.66 -7.27 -40.19
C ASP A 325 -32.53 -7.53 -41.19
N ARG A 326 -32.50 -8.76 -41.73
CA ARG A 326 -32.42 -9.06 -43.16
C ARG A 326 -32.71 -10.53 -43.44
#